data_AF-A0A9K3NHR1-F1
#
_entry.id   AF-A0A9K3NHR1-F1
#
_cell.length_a   1.000
_cell.length_b   1.000
_cell.length_c   1.000
_cell.angle_alpha   90.00
_cell.angle_beta   90.00
_cell.angle_gamma   90.00
#
_symmetry.space_group_name_H-M   'P 1'
#
loop_
_entity.id
_entity.type
_entity.pdbx_description
1 polymer ?
#
loop_
_entity_poly.entity_id
_entity_poly.type
_entity_poly.pdbx_seq_one_letter_code
_entity_poly.pdbx_strand_id
1 'polypeptide(L)'
;MKLNVISRTIRWGKILYSKMLSTPQRSQIENPEVGRESGLEDSSLGLEPFPEKRTSMIDRIIKSEFGNREFVVELIRLYPDLIWKVDDNNQSIFHVAVAHRHEGIYNLLYEIGSMKDLISPLRDWNDNNMLHLVGKCAKQKRLEDVSRVALKVQRELLWFKEVEAMIPPANRERKNKYGLTPYELFTKEHKDLVDQGEK
;
A
#
# COMPACT_ATOMS: atom_id res chain seq x y z
N MET A 1 -23.48 -8.03 26.25
CA MET A 1 -23.40 -8.63 24.89
C MET A 1 -22.22 -8.17 24.02
N LYS A 2 -21.44 -7.11 24.38
CA LYS A 2 -20.33 -6.58 23.54
C LYS A 2 -18.96 -7.27 23.72
N LEU A 3 -18.71 -7.98 24.83
CA LEU A 3 -17.42 -8.63 25.13
C LEU A 3 -17.10 -9.87 24.26
N ASN A 4 -18.13 -10.56 23.77
CA ASN A 4 -17.97 -11.79 22.96
C ASN A 4 -17.50 -11.52 21.52
N VAL A 5 -17.77 -10.34 20.98
CA VAL A 5 -17.32 -9.97 19.63
C VAL A 5 -15.83 -9.64 19.66
N ILE A 6 -15.39 -8.79 20.60
CA ILE A 6 -13.99 -8.39 20.76
C ILE A 6 -13.09 -9.61 21.04
N SER A 7 -13.52 -10.51 21.93
CA SER A 7 -12.75 -11.72 22.26
C SER A 7 -12.62 -12.68 21.07
N ARG A 8 -13.64 -12.75 20.20
CA ARG A 8 -13.59 -13.53 18.95
C ARG A 8 -12.63 -12.88 17.95
N THR A 9 -12.64 -11.55 17.83
CA THR A 9 -11.72 -10.80 16.95
C THR A 9 -10.26 -10.99 17.35
N ILE A 10 -9.95 -10.93 18.65
CA ILE A 10 -8.59 -11.17 19.18
C ILE A 10 -8.13 -12.60 18.89
N ARG A 11 -9.01 -13.60 19.09
CA ARG A 11 -8.68 -15.01 18.82
C ARG A 11 -8.41 -15.24 17.32
N TRP A 12 -9.19 -14.65 16.42
CA TRP A 12 -8.97 -14.75 14.98
C TRP A 12 -7.71 -14.01 14.52
N GLY A 13 -7.42 -12.83 15.08
CA GLY A 13 -6.18 -12.09 14.81
C GLY A 13 -4.93 -12.91 15.16
N LYS A 14 -4.94 -13.60 16.31
CA LYS A 14 -3.84 -14.50 16.72
C LYS A 14 -3.66 -15.70 15.78
N ILE A 15 -4.77 -16.31 15.35
CA ILE A 15 -4.74 -17.45 14.41
C ILE A 15 -4.21 -17.01 13.04
N LEU A 16 -4.65 -15.84 12.57
CA LEU A 16 -4.22 -15.29 11.29
C LEU A 16 -2.73 -14.96 11.31
N TYR A 17 -2.25 -14.26 12.34
CA TYR A 17 -0.84 -13.90 12.52
C TYR A 17 0.06 -15.14 12.67
N SER A 18 -0.36 -16.14 13.45
CA SER A 18 0.40 -17.40 13.62
C SER A 18 0.50 -18.22 12.34
N LYS A 19 -0.58 -18.32 11.54
CA LYS A 19 -0.54 -18.96 10.22
C LYS A 19 0.29 -18.17 9.20
N MET A 20 0.48 -16.88 9.42
CA MET A 20 1.27 -16.01 8.54
C MET A 20 2.78 -16.16 8.77
N LEU A 21 3.23 -16.33 10.02
CA LEU A 21 4.65 -16.57 10.34
C LEU A 21 5.19 -17.92 9.86
N SER A 22 4.32 -18.91 9.65
CA SER A 22 4.71 -20.24 9.13
C SER A 22 4.79 -20.30 7.60
N THR A 23 4.54 -19.20 6.89
CA THR A 23 4.68 -19.14 5.42
C THR A 23 6.15 -18.86 5.07
N PRO A 24 6.82 -19.68 4.24
CA PRO A 24 8.24 -19.48 3.94
C PRO A 24 8.47 -18.11 3.27
N GLN A 25 9.31 -17.28 3.89
CA GLN A 25 9.88 -16.11 3.23
C GLN A 25 10.91 -16.60 2.21
N ARG A 26 10.78 -16.15 0.97
CA ARG A 26 11.79 -16.45 -0.06
C ARG A 26 13.07 -15.71 0.32
N SER A 27 14.08 -16.46 0.74
CA SER A 27 15.44 -15.98 0.93
C SER A 27 15.97 -15.41 -0.39
N GLN A 28 16.63 -14.25 -0.32
CA GLN A 28 17.45 -13.71 -1.40
C GLN A 28 18.69 -14.60 -1.63
N ILE A 29 19.38 -14.40 -2.76
CA ILE A 29 20.50 -15.16 -3.38
C ILE A 29 19.92 -16.18 -4.40
N GLU A 30 20.02 -16.01 -5.72
CA GLU A 30 21.22 -15.83 -6.56
C GLU A 30 21.02 -14.90 -7.78
N ASN A 31 22.13 -14.31 -8.26
CA ASN A 31 22.26 -13.57 -9.52
C ASN A 31 22.04 -14.49 -10.74
N PRO A 32 21.49 -14.00 -11.87
CA PRO A 32 21.41 -14.80 -13.09
C PRO A 32 22.73 -14.68 -13.87
N GLU A 33 23.52 -15.76 -13.90
CA GLU A 33 24.52 -15.94 -14.94
C GLU A 33 23.87 -16.43 -16.24
N VAL A 34 24.44 -15.93 -17.34
CA VAL A 34 24.10 -16.18 -18.73
C VAL A 34 24.33 -17.66 -19.09
N GLY A 35 23.33 -18.29 -19.71
CA GLY A 35 23.48 -19.58 -20.38
C GLY A 35 22.32 -19.82 -21.34
N ARG A 36 22.61 -19.78 -22.65
CA ARG A 36 21.72 -20.26 -23.71
C ARG A 36 21.68 -21.79 -23.63
N GLU A 37 20.49 -22.38 -23.77
CA GLU A 37 20.31 -23.60 -24.57
C GLU A 37 18.83 -23.86 -24.89
N SER A 38 18.64 -24.34 -26.11
CA SER A 38 17.40 -24.68 -26.79
C SER A 38 17.00 -26.13 -26.57
N GLY A 39 15.70 -26.43 -26.47
CA GLY A 39 15.18 -27.79 -26.61
C GLY A 39 13.71 -27.90 -26.19
N LEU A 40 12.85 -28.19 -27.17
CA LEU A 40 11.44 -28.57 -26.98
C LEU A 40 11.37 -30.02 -26.53
N GLU A 41 10.52 -30.35 -25.55
CA GLU A 41 9.64 -31.53 -25.60
C GLU A 41 8.52 -31.46 -24.55
N ASP A 42 7.40 -32.06 -24.94
CA ASP A 42 6.03 -32.00 -24.46
C ASP A 42 5.73 -33.04 -23.37
N SER A 43 4.94 -32.68 -22.34
CA SER A 43 3.94 -33.59 -21.74
C SER A 43 3.05 -32.89 -20.72
N SER A 44 1.81 -32.61 -21.14
CA SER A 44 0.55 -32.68 -20.37
C SER A 44 0.60 -33.10 -18.88
N LEU A 45 0.94 -32.15 -18.00
CA LEU A 45 0.38 -32.07 -16.65
C LEU A 45 -0.22 -30.67 -16.51
N GLY A 46 -1.54 -30.59 -16.47
CA GLY A 46 -2.26 -29.36 -16.16
C GLY A 46 -1.96 -28.93 -14.73
N LEU A 47 -0.83 -28.27 -14.53
CA LEU A 47 -0.64 -27.37 -13.42
C LEU A 47 -1.60 -26.21 -13.68
N GLU A 48 -2.72 -26.21 -12.96
CA GLU A 48 -3.53 -25.00 -12.76
C GLU A 48 -2.58 -23.81 -12.60
N PRO A 49 -2.75 -22.70 -13.36
CA PRO A 49 -1.83 -21.57 -13.26
C PRO A 49 -1.73 -21.14 -11.81
N PHE A 50 -0.51 -21.18 -11.27
CA PHE A 50 -0.21 -20.71 -9.92
C PHE A 50 -0.81 -19.30 -9.74
N PRO A 51 -1.60 -19.04 -8.68
CA PRO A 51 -2.30 -17.77 -8.52
C PRO A 51 -1.28 -16.62 -8.50
N GLU A 52 -1.42 -15.73 -9.48
CA GLU A 52 -0.37 -14.83 -9.94
C GLU A 52 0.08 -13.75 -8.94
N LYS A 53 -0.60 -13.55 -7.81
CA LYS A 53 -0.13 -12.67 -6.73
C LYS A 53 -0.62 -13.19 -5.39
N ARG A 54 0.29 -13.62 -4.52
CA ARG A 54 -0.03 -13.88 -3.12
C ARG A 54 -0.34 -12.51 -2.49
N THR A 55 -1.60 -12.23 -2.19
CA THR A 55 -1.99 -10.96 -1.57
C THR A 55 -1.24 -10.79 -0.24
N SER A 56 -0.44 -9.73 -0.13
CA SER A 56 0.34 -9.43 1.08
C SER A 56 -0.55 -9.38 2.33
N MET A 57 0.00 -9.83 3.46
CA MET A 57 -0.63 -9.72 4.78
C MET A 57 -1.17 -8.31 5.06
N ILE A 58 -0.41 -7.28 4.71
CA ILE A 58 -0.79 -5.88 4.94
C ILE A 58 -2.00 -5.52 4.08
N ASP A 59 -1.99 -5.89 2.80
CA ASP A 59 -3.11 -5.64 1.88
C ASP A 59 -4.39 -6.35 2.35
N ARG A 60 -4.26 -7.57 2.90
CA ARG A 60 -5.39 -8.29 3.51
C ARG A 60 -5.95 -7.61 4.76
N ILE A 61 -5.10 -7.01 5.60
CA ILE A 61 -5.53 -6.25 6.79
C ILE A 61 -6.32 -5.02 6.34
N ILE A 62 -5.78 -4.24 5.40
CA ILE A 62 -6.39 -2.99 4.90
C ILE A 62 -7.72 -3.27 4.18
N LYS A 63 -7.81 -4.34 3.39
CA LYS A 63 -9.01 -4.72 2.63
C LYS A 63 -10.05 -5.51 3.43
N SER A 64 -9.75 -5.90 4.67
CA SER A 64 -10.69 -6.70 5.46
C SER A 64 -11.94 -5.90 5.79
N GLU A 65 -13.10 -6.57 5.88
CA GLU A 65 -14.37 -5.94 6.33
C GLU A 65 -14.26 -5.37 7.76
N PHE A 66 -13.27 -5.83 8.53
CA PHE A 66 -12.90 -5.33 9.86
C PHE A 66 -11.71 -4.36 9.83
N GLY A 67 -11.17 -4.03 8.64
CA GLY A 67 -10.01 -3.18 8.39
C GLY A 67 -10.30 -1.70 8.65
N ASN A 68 -11.06 -1.41 9.69
CA ASN A 68 -11.15 -0.09 10.27
C ASN A 68 -10.01 0.10 11.28
N ARG A 69 -9.77 1.36 11.64
CA ARG A 69 -8.69 1.79 12.53
C ARG A 69 -8.60 0.95 13.80
N GLU A 70 -9.74 0.60 14.41
CA GLU A 70 -9.81 -0.11 15.68
C GLU A 70 -9.17 -1.50 15.62
N PHE A 71 -9.38 -2.24 14.53
CA PHE A 71 -8.75 -3.55 14.36
C PHE A 71 -7.23 -3.44 14.20
N VAL A 72 -6.76 -2.44 13.46
CA VAL A 72 -5.32 -2.19 13.30
C VAL A 72 -4.68 -1.81 14.62
N VAL A 73 -5.35 -0.97 15.42
CA VAL A 73 -4.89 -0.61 16.78
C VAL A 73 -4.76 -1.86 17.66
N GLU A 74 -5.77 -2.72 17.68
CA GLU A 74 -5.71 -3.97 18.47
C GLU A 74 -4.62 -4.93 17.96
N LEU A 75 -4.41 -5.03 16.65
CA LEU A 75 -3.32 -5.83 16.09
C LEU A 75 -1.96 -5.29 16.48
N ILE A 76 -1.73 -3.97 16.40
CA ILE A 76 -0.47 -3.34 16.82
C ILE A 76 -0.24 -3.54 18.33
N ARG A 77 -1.28 -3.49 19.16
CA ARG A 77 -1.18 -3.78 20.60
C ARG A 77 -0.73 -5.22 20.87
N LEU A 78 -1.24 -6.18 20.10
CA LEU A 78 -0.87 -7.59 20.24
C LEU A 78 0.49 -7.91 19.60
N TYR A 79 0.83 -7.20 18.52
CA TYR A 79 2.01 -7.42 17.69
C TYR A 79 2.67 -6.08 17.33
N PRO A 80 3.42 -5.46 18.27
CA PRO A 80 4.00 -4.13 18.04
C PRO A 80 4.99 -4.07 16.87
N ASP A 81 5.58 -5.22 16.50
CA ASP A 81 6.49 -5.33 15.36
C ASP A 81 5.79 -5.12 14.01
N LEU A 82 4.46 -5.21 13.97
CA LEU A 82 3.64 -4.96 12.77
C LEU A 82 3.86 -3.56 12.19
N ILE A 83 4.15 -2.56 13.04
CA ILE A 83 4.47 -1.18 12.63
C ILE A 83 5.62 -1.16 11.62
N TRP A 84 6.59 -2.06 11.79
CA TRP A 84 7.83 -2.13 11.00
C TRP A 84 7.76 -3.13 9.85
N LYS A 85 6.71 -3.94 9.77
CA LYS A 85 6.55 -4.91 8.68
C LYS A 85 6.24 -4.17 7.38
N VAL A 86 6.79 -4.71 6.31
CA VAL A 86 6.52 -4.26 4.94
C VAL A 86 5.89 -5.41 4.16
N ASP A 87 5.09 -5.04 3.17
CA ASP A 87 4.57 -5.97 2.19
C ASP A 87 5.65 -6.37 1.17
N ASP A 88 5.24 -7.18 0.19
CA ASP A 88 6.10 -7.53 -0.92
C ASP A 88 6.59 -6.24 -1.61
N ASN A 89 5.78 -5.20 -1.82
CA ASN A 89 6.25 -3.95 -2.45
C ASN A 89 7.20 -3.09 -1.59
N ASN A 90 7.66 -3.56 -0.43
CA ASN A 90 8.41 -2.78 0.56
C ASN A 90 7.61 -1.59 1.13
N GLN A 91 6.30 -1.75 1.26
CA GLN A 91 5.35 -0.78 1.78
C GLN A 91 4.89 -1.20 3.18
N SER A 92 5.01 -0.31 4.15
CA SER A 92 4.40 -0.53 5.47
C SER A 92 2.88 -0.38 5.41
N ILE A 93 2.19 -0.75 6.51
CA ILE A 93 0.74 -0.58 6.63
C ILE A 93 0.29 0.87 6.36
N PHE A 94 1.14 1.84 6.68
CA PHE A 94 0.89 3.26 6.45
C PHE A 94 0.99 3.66 4.97
N HIS A 95 1.93 3.07 4.23
CA HIS A 95 2.04 3.29 2.79
C HIS A 95 0.79 2.80 2.06
N VAL A 96 0.34 1.59 2.41
CA VAL A 96 -0.87 1.00 1.84
C VAL A 96 -2.11 1.81 2.26
N ALA A 97 -2.21 2.20 3.53
CA ALA A 97 -3.31 3.05 4.01
C ALA A 97 -3.39 4.39 3.24
N VAL A 98 -2.25 5.04 3.02
CA VAL A 98 -2.17 6.30 2.25
C VAL A 98 -2.60 6.09 0.79
N ALA A 99 -2.09 5.05 0.15
CA ALA A 99 -2.43 4.69 -1.23
C ALA A 99 -3.93 4.44 -1.42
N HIS A 100 -4.59 3.88 -0.40
CA HIS A 100 -6.01 3.53 -0.42
C HIS A 100 -6.93 4.56 0.26
N ARG A 101 -6.41 5.73 0.67
CA ARG A 101 -7.18 6.78 1.36
C ARG A 101 -7.81 6.33 2.69
N HIS A 102 -7.18 5.40 3.41
CA HIS A 102 -7.63 4.97 4.74
C HIS A 102 -7.14 5.95 5.82
N GLU A 103 -7.81 7.09 5.91
CA GLU A 103 -7.45 8.20 6.82
C GLU A 103 -7.31 7.74 8.27
N GLY A 104 -8.21 6.88 8.77
CA GLY A 104 -8.16 6.40 10.14
C GLY A 104 -6.88 5.62 10.48
N ILE A 105 -6.32 4.88 9.53
CA ILE A 105 -5.07 4.12 9.73
C ILE A 105 -3.87 5.05 9.54
N TYR A 106 -3.92 5.95 8.56
CA TYR A 106 -2.92 7.01 8.39
C TYR A 106 -2.77 7.86 9.66
N ASN A 107 -3.88 8.23 10.30
CA ASN A 107 -3.88 9.07 11.50
C ASN A 107 -3.12 8.44 12.68
N LEU A 108 -2.94 7.10 12.69
CA LEU A 108 -2.11 6.44 13.68
C LEU A 108 -0.63 6.88 13.60
N LEU A 109 -0.15 7.41 12.46
CA LEU A 109 1.20 8.01 12.35
C LEU A 109 1.38 9.21 13.29
N TYR A 110 0.31 9.97 13.55
CA TYR A 110 0.34 11.05 14.53
C TYR A 110 0.32 10.51 15.97
N GLU A 111 -0.31 9.35 16.20
CA GLU A 111 -0.44 8.72 17.52
C GLU A 111 0.84 8.00 17.97
N ILE A 112 1.60 7.39 17.05
CA ILE A 112 2.84 6.66 17.38
C ILE A 112 4.05 7.58 17.64
N GLY A 113 3.88 8.89 17.53
CA GLY A 113 4.92 9.88 17.87
C GLY A 113 6.17 9.78 17.00
N SER A 114 7.36 9.80 17.61
CA SER A 114 8.66 9.78 16.91
C SER A 114 8.93 8.51 16.11
N MET A 115 8.18 7.42 16.35
CA MET A 115 8.28 6.19 15.54
C MET A 115 7.99 6.46 14.06
N LYS A 116 7.18 7.47 13.74
CA LYS A 116 6.90 7.86 12.36
C LYS A 116 8.15 8.29 11.59
N ASP A 117 9.19 8.77 12.28
CA ASP A 117 10.43 9.23 11.65
C ASP A 117 11.25 8.06 11.08
N LEU A 118 10.96 6.83 11.53
CA LEU A 118 11.49 5.59 10.96
C LEU A 118 10.65 5.06 9.80
N ILE A 119 9.38 5.47 9.70
CA ILE A 119 8.45 5.05 8.64
C ILE A 119 8.50 6.00 7.43
N SER A 120 8.54 7.31 7.68
CA SER A 120 8.53 8.34 6.65
C SER A 120 9.66 8.26 5.60
N PRO A 121 10.86 7.72 5.91
CA PRO A 121 11.93 7.53 4.93
C PRO A 121 11.83 6.23 4.12
N LEU A 122 10.93 5.32 4.49
CA LEU A 122 10.73 4.07 3.75
C LEU A 122 10.23 4.38 2.34
N ARG A 123 10.65 3.52 1.40
CA ARG A 123 10.38 3.66 -0.02
C ARG A 123 10.04 2.30 -0.60
N ASP A 124 9.05 2.24 -1.47
CA ASP A 124 8.72 1.02 -2.19
C ASP A 124 9.86 0.62 -3.14
N TRP A 125 9.77 -0.56 -3.77
CA TRP A 125 10.78 -1.01 -4.73
C TRP A 125 10.98 -0.11 -5.96
N ASN A 126 10.05 0.81 -6.23
CA ASN A 126 10.14 1.81 -7.30
C ASN A 126 10.67 3.17 -6.80
N ASP A 127 11.20 3.21 -5.58
CA ASP A 127 11.64 4.42 -4.88
C ASP A 127 10.52 5.43 -4.62
N ASN A 128 9.25 4.99 -4.58
CA ASN A 128 8.12 5.82 -4.19
C ASN A 128 8.08 5.91 -2.66
N ASN A 129 8.07 7.12 -2.12
CA ASN A 129 7.63 7.39 -0.75
C ASN A 129 6.08 7.45 -0.69
N MET A 130 5.51 7.59 0.52
CA MET A 130 4.06 7.71 0.71
C MET A 130 3.40 8.79 -0.16
N LEU A 131 4.06 9.93 -0.40
CA LEU A 131 3.48 11.02 -1.19
C LEU A 131 3.36 10.68 -2.68
N HIS A 132 4.32 9.93 -3.23
CA HIS A 132 4.17 9.36 -4.59
C HIS A 132 3.00 8.39 -4.68
N LEU A 133 2.74 7.61 -3.63
CA LEU A 133 1.63 6.66 -3.59
C LEU A 133 0.26 7.37 -3.55
N VAL A 134 0.19 8.59 -3.02
CA VAL A 134 -1.00 9.45 -3.19
C VAL A 134 -1.18 9.82 -4.65
N GLY A 135 -0.11 10.24 -5.32
CA GLY A 135 -0.12 10.63 -6.73
C GLY A 135 -0.59 9.53 -7.68
N LYS A 136 -0.40 8.26 -7.32
CA LYS A 136 -0.89 7.11 -8.09
C LYS A 136 -2.41 7.00 -7.99
N CYS A 137 -3.10 7.58 -8.97
CA CYS A 137 -4.54 7.43 -9.09
C CYS A 137 -4.90 5.96 -9.35
N ALA A 138 -5.88 5.41 -8.63
CA ALA A 138 -6.50 4.16 -9.03
C ALA A 138 -7.14 4.38 -10.41
N LYS A 139 -6.64 3.70 -11.44
CA LYS A 139 -7.11 3.84 -12.84
C LYS A 139 -8.63 3.66 -12.91
N GLN A 140 -9.40 4.74 -12.83
CA GLN A 140 -10.85 4.69 -12.94
C GLN A 140 -11.23 5.11 -14.36
N LYS A 141 -11.30 4.13 -15.27
CA LYS A 141 -11.78 4.29 -16.65
C LYS A 141 -13.32 4.37 -16.73
N ARG A 142 -13.97 5.31 -16.05
CA ARG A 142 -15.43 5.49 -16.21
C ARG A 142 -15.77 6.93 -16.56
N LEU A 143 -16.69 7.06 -17.52
CA LEU A 143 -17.32 8.31 -17.93
C LEU A 143 -18.07 8.88 -16.71
N GLU A 144 -17.42 9.80 -16.01
CA GLU A 144 -18.00 10.55 -14.89
C GLU A 144 -18.41 11.95 -15.40
N ASP A 145 -19.50 12.51 -14.86
CA ASP A 145 -19.91 13.89 -15.14
C ASP A 145 -18.86 14.89 -14.64
N VAL A 146 -18.69 16.02 -15.33
CA VAL A 146 -17.65 17.05 -15.12
C VAL A 146 -17.58 17.48 -13.66
N SER A 147 -18.74 17.73 -13.05
CA SER A 147 -18.83 18.13 -11.63
C SER A 147 -18.32 17.04 -10.67
N ARG A 148 -18.50 15.76 -11.01
CA ARG A 148 -18.02 14.62 -10.19
C ARG A 148 -16.51 14.48 -10.31
N VAL A 149 -15.97 14.68 -11.51
CA VAL A 149 -14.54 14.64 -11.77
C VAL A 149 -13.83 15.77 -11.01
N ALA A 150 -14.34 17.00 -11.08
CA ALA A 150 -13.77 18.14 -10.37
C ALA A 150 -13.72 17.93 -8.83
N LEU A 151 -14.83 17.47 -8.23
CA LEU A 151 -14.88 17.16 -6.79
C LEU A 151 -13.92 16.04 -6.39
N LYS A 152 -13.71 15.05 -7.27
CA LYS A 152 -12.77 13.95 -7.04
C LYS A 152 -11.33 14.47 -7.04
N VAL A 153 -10.94 15.24 -8.08
CA VAL A 153 -9.61 15.88 -8.14
C VAL A 153 -9.37 16.78 -6.93
N GLN A 154 -10.37 17.54 -6.50
CA GLN A 154 -10.27 18.39 -5.31
C GLN A 154 -9.98 17.56 -4.05
N ARG A 155 -10.68 16.44 -3.84
CA ARG A 155 -10.43 15.54 -2.70
C ARG A 155 -9.05 14.90 -2.75
N GLU A 156 -8.63 14.46 -3.93
CA GLU A 156 -7.29 13.91 -4.15
C GLU A 156 -6.19 14.93 -3.85
N LEU A 157 -6.39 16.20 -4.24
CA LEU A 157 -5.48 17.29 -3.93
C LEU A 157 -5.43 17.58 -2.42
N LEU A 158 -6.58 17.63 -1.75
CA LEU A 158 -6.64 17.81 -0.29
C LEU A 158 -5.91 16.67 0.44
N TRP A 159 -6.12 15.42 0.00
CA TRP A 159 -5.41 14.28 0.56
C TRP A 159 -3.90 14.34 0.29
N PHE A 160 -3.49 14.75 -0.90
CA PHE A 160 -2.09 14.98 -1.22
C PHE A 160 -1.47 16.01 -0.28
N LYS A 161 -2.16 17.13 -0.02
CA LYS A 161 -1.69 18.18 0.89
C LYS A 161 -1.63 17.74 2.35
N GLU A 162 -2.58 16.94 2.80
CA GLU A 162 -2.55 16.34 4.14
C GLU A 162 -1.30 15.45 4.32
N VAL A 163 -1.07 14.52 3.38
CA VAL A 163 0.10 13.64 3.45
C VAL A 163 1.40 14.42 3.26
N GLU A 164 1.44 15.42 2.38
CA GLU A 164 2.60 16.30 2.16
C GLU A 164 3.05 16.99 3.46
N ALA A 165 2.10 17.42 4.30
CA ALA A 165 2.38 18.06 5.58
C ALA A 165 3.14 17.12 6.55
N MET A 166 2.86 15.82 6.50
CA MET A 166 3.54 14.82 7.32
C MET A 166 4.95 14.46 6.80
N ILE A 167 5.18 14.58 5.49
CA ILE A 167 6.43 14.16 4.88
C ILE A 167 7.53 15.22 5.06
N PRO A 168 8.75 14.85 5.49
CA PRO A 168 9.87 15.78 5.59
C PRO A 168 10.17 16.49 4.27
N PRO A 169 10.56 17.79 4.27
CA PRO A 169 10.82 18.55 3.05
C PRO A 169 11.77 17.87 2.06
N ALA A 170 12.83 17.25 2.56
CA ALA A 170 13.80 16.51 1.73
C ALA A 170 13.17 15.37 0.91
N ASN A 171 12.06 14.80 1.38
CA ASN A 171 11.36 13.71 0.71
C ASN A 171 10.26 14.21 -0.23
N ARG A 172 9.84 15.48 -0.14
CA ARG A 172 8.80 16.07 -1.01
C ARG A 172 9.28 16.28 -2.44
N GLU A 173 10.56 16.56 -2.62
CA GLU A 173 11.19 16.78 -3.93
C GLU A 173 11.99 15.57 -4.42
N ARG A 174 11.99 14.47 -3.66
CA ARG A 174 12.74 13.26 -4.01
C ARG A 174 12.12 12.62 -5.24
N LYS A 175 12.95 12.30 -6.24
CA LYS A 175 12.52 11.59 -7.43
C LYS A 175 12.47 10.09 -7.20
N ASN A 176 11.44 9.43 -7.71
CA ASN A 176 11.37 7.97 -7.76
C ASN A 176 12.27 7.38 -8.86
N LYS A 177 12.25 6.06 -9.06
CA LYS A 177 13.03 5.38 -10.13
C LYS A 177 12.70 5.86 -11.54
N TYR A 178 11.54 6.49 -11.74
CA TYR A 178 11.11 7.05 -13.02
C TYR A 178 11.51 8.51 -13.20
N GLY A 179 12.27 9.09 -12.25
CA GLY A 179 12.74 10.47 -12.32
C GLY A 179 11.65 11.51 -12.00
N LEU A 180 10.51 11.10 -11.45
CA LEU A 180 9.38 11.97 -11.12
C LEU A 180 9.37 12.29 -9.64
N THR A 181 9.13 13.55 -9.28
CA THR A 181 8.75 13.93 -7.91
C THR A 181 7.31 13.49 -7.60
N PRO A 182 6.89 13.46 -6.31
CA PRO A 182 5.50 13.19 -5.95
C PRO A 182 4.51 14.13 -6.64
N TYR A 183 4.83 15.43 -6.74
CA TYR A 183 3.95 16.41 -7.38
C TYR A 183 3.88 16.20 -8.90
N GLU A 184 5.02 15.97 -9.56
CA GLU A 184 5.06 15.64 -10.99
C GLU A 184 4.25 14.37 -11.30
N LEU A 185 4.36 13.34 -10.45
CA LEU A 185 3.59 12.11 -10.58
C LEU A 185 2.09 12.36 -10.38
N PHE A 186 1.70 13.13 -9.35
CA PHE A 186 0.31 13.49 -9.11
C PHE A 186 -0.31 14.21 -10.31
N THR A 187 0.35 15.26 -10.81
CA THR A 187 -0.13 16.03 -11.97
C THR A 187 -0.24 15.15 -13.22
N LYS A 188 0.74 14.27 -13.44
CA LYS A 188 0.72 13.34 -14.58
C LYS A 188 -0.46 12.37 -14.52
N GLU A 189 -0.70 11.75 -13.38
CA GLU A 189 -1.76 10.73 -13.21
C GLU A 189 -3.17 11.34 -13.17
N HIS A 190 -3.30 12.62 -12.82
CA HIS A 190 -4.60 13.32 -12.75
C HIS A 190 -4.89 14.22 -13.96
N LYS A 191 -3.98 14.29 -14.95
CA LYS A 191 -4.14 15.15 -16.13
C LYS A 191 -5.45 14.89 -16.87
N ASP A 192 -5.76 13.62 -17.15
CA ASP A 192 -6.98 13.22 -17.87
C ASP A 192 -8.27 13.60 -17.11
N LEU A 193 -8.20 13.69 -15.77
CA LEU A 193 -9.33 14.11 -14.95
C LEU A 193 -9.51 15.64 -15.01
N VAL A 194 -8.42 16.40 -15.00
CA VAL A 194 -8.47 17.86 -15.17
C VAL A 194 -9.02 18.22 -16.54
N ASP A 195 -8.53 17.57 -17.60
CA ASP A 195 -8.98 17.81 -18.99
C ASP A 195 -10.47 17.47 -19.21
N GLN A 196 -11.02 16.53 -18.42
CA GLN A 196 -12.46 16.19 -18.42
C GLN A 196 -13.29 17.18 -17.58
N GLY A 197 -12.70 17.82 -16.58
CA GLY A 197 -13.34 18.80 -15.71
C GLY A 197 -13.47 20.20 -16.33
N GLU A 198 -12.69 20.49 -17.38
CA GLU A 198 -12.66 21.80 -18.05
C GLU A 198 -13.50 21.88 -19.34
N LYS A 199 -14.14 20.78 -19.75
CA LYS A 199 -15.07 20.72 -20.90
C LYS A 199 -16.51 20.96 -20.48
#